data_AF-A0A9E5H2A7-F1
#
_entry.id   AF-A0A9E5H2A7-F1
#
_cell.length_a   1.000
_cell.length_b   1.000
_cell.length_c   1.000
_cell.angle_alpha   90.00
_cell.angle_beta   90.00
_cell.angle_gamma   90.00
#
_symmetry.space_group_name_H-M   'P 1'
#
loop_
_entity.id
_entity.type
_entity.pdbx_description
1 polymer ?
#
loop_
_entity_poly.entity_id
_entity_poly.type
_entity_poly.pdbx_seq_one_letter_code
_entity_poly.pdbx_strand_id
1 'polypeptide(L)'
;MEIRVTKDLPAIYSDELSAPVLALPIGLMRLGLKANKLKESGIETIADLLGVLPLKRQNSYGIGPSSIDKLASNLSALLVLNEGGALAWERYANAAGVVLLPTSAQYNDAQGFLNSLPQVLEQIAGVLTDSTDADILLSRLSKKPRDQKTLEEIGAAATPKVTRERIRQKEKKLLQQIAGGLIWHEYGNLNLLFRPEFSSWWMKAAEHFSGHDEISFEDFVSGLATVWNAEVADIVKQLPIILAVVTGEVHMSGEFRNANRLDNVYFRELPDVTRGHELKKFRLGTVAEQIADSGYETLGRFIGGCLSGQLFEEQKNKNAVIRAIEHFNKVKSVFDNDMVINWLSYRELNNLQVVPSNLRRSASEFAAHLVEDLTELIGCMKMYSLAGEVYRLRSSQPVITRLTLEKLSAELKTTGPNCKRTETVTLERLNDLIISRDFSNQDFWMCDKFLQWWKEAELSYQLSAKNFDAFKALLQDRWSLTDEVVEKSIPSLWGVLNGYPNGYPRRGRPRKGARADVRPDSVVGIERIRMVGFRRIH
;
A
#
# COMPACT_ATOMS: atom_id res chain seq x y z
N MET A 1 -31.97 -67.27 -7.28
CA MET A 1 -30.92 -67.11 -8.30
C MET A 1 -30.64 -65.62 -8.41
N GLU A 2 -29.80 -65.08 -7.51
CA GLU A 2 -29.39 -63.68 -7.52
C GLU A 2 -28.24 -63.53 -8.52
N ILE A 3 -28.47 -62.78 -9.60
CA ILE A 3 -27.42 -62.39 -10.53
C ILE A 3 -26.57 -61.33 -9.84
N ARG A 4 -25.50 -61.75 -9.16
CA ARG A 4 -24.42 -60.86 -8.73
C ARG A 4 -23.59 -60.48 -9.97
N VAL A 5 -23.94 -59.36 -10.59
CA VAL A 5 -23.02 -58.68 -11.49
C VAL A 5 -21.94 -58.03 -10.64
N THR A 6 -20.82 -58.72 -10.45
CA THR A 6 -19.57 -58.08 -10.06
C THR A 6 -19.12 -57.24 -11.25
N LYS A 7 -19.42 -55.93 -11.23
CA LYS A 7 -18.59 -54.98 -11.98
C LYS A 7 -17.26 -54.93 -11.25
N ASP A 8 -16.39 -55.89 -11.57
CA ASP A 8 -14.98 -55.77 -11.25
C ASP A 8 -14.46 -54.55 -12.02
N LEU A 9 -13.60 -53.75 -11.37
CA LEU A 9 -12.91 -52.64 -12.02
C LEU A 9 -12.27 -53.15 -13.32
N PRO A 10 -12.34 -52.42 -14.45
CA PRO A 10 -11.56 -52.77 -15.62
C PRO A 10 -10.10 -52.94 -15.19
N ALA A 11 -9.48 -54.04 -15.59
CA ALA A 11 -8.08 -54.31 -15.31
C ALA A 11 -7.24 -53.31 -16.13
N ILE A 12 -7.05 -52.11 -15.57
CA ILE A 12 -6.12 -51.12 -16.09
C ILE A 12 -4.75 -51.54 -15.59
N TYR A 13 -3.92 -52.04 -16.50
CA TYR A 13 -2.55 -52.45 -16.19
C TYR A 13 -1.64 -51.23 -16.22
N SER A 14 -0.60 -51.24 -15.37
CA SER A 14 0.43 -50.19 -15.30
C SER A 14 1.05 -49.88 -16.67
N ASP A 15 1.10 -50.89 -17.53
CA ASP A 15 1.78 -50.86 -18.83
C ASP A 15 1.02 -50.03 -19.88
N GLU A 16 -0.24 -49.67 -19.60
CA GLU A 16 -1.08 -48.85 -20.49
C GLU A 16 -0.92 -47.34 -20.20
N LEU A 17 -0.29 -46.97 -19.07
CA LEU A 17 -0.11 -45.59 -18.65
C LEU A 17 1.36 -45.17 -18.75
N SER A 18 1.60 -43.95 -19.23
CA SER A 18 2.96 -43.40 -19.29
C SER A 18 3.47 -43.03 -17.89
N ALA A 19 4.80 -43.01 -17.72
CA ALA A 19 5.44 -42.61 -16.45
C ALA A 19 4.94 -41.25 -15.90
N PRO A 20 4.71 -40.22 -16.73
CA PRO A 20 4.11 -38.96 -16.25
C PRO A 20 2.71 -39.13 -15.67
N VAL A 21 1.87 -40.02 -16.23
CA VAL A 21 0.52 -40.30 -15.71
C VAL A 21 0.60 -41.09 -14.40
N LEU A 22 1.50 -42.06 -14.30
CA LEU A 22 1.72 -42.87 -13.11
C LEU A 22 2.18 -42.02 -11.90
N ALA A 23 2.98 -40.98 -12.16
CA ALA A 23 3.45 -40.04 -11.15
C ALA A 23 2.39 -39.04 -10.66
N LEU A 24 1.21 -38.99 -11.30
CA LEU A 24 0.18 -38.04 -10.91
C LEU A 24 -0.37 -38.35 -9.50
N PRO A 25 -0.75 -37.32 -8.73
CA PRO A 25 -1.27 -37.50 -7.38
C PRO A 25 -2.68 -38.09 -7.38
N ILE A 26 -2.97 -38.91 -6.37
CA ILE A 26 -4.27 -39.57 -6.15
C ILE A 26 -5.43 -38.55 -5.99
N GLY A 27 -5.12 -37.29 -5.66
CA GLY A 27 -6.09 -36.19 -5.56
C GLY A 27 -6.89 -35.96 -6.84
N LEU A 28 -6.32 -36.26 -8.02
CA LEU A 28 -7.01 -36.21 -9.30
C LEU A 28 -8.17 -37.20 -9.40
N MET A 29 -8.20 -38.25 -8.58
CA MET A 29 -9.31 -39.21 -8.57
C MET A 29 -10.58 -38.67 -7.90
N ARG A 30 -10.56 -37.43 -7.36
CA ARG A 30 -11.74 -36.69 -6.89
C ARG A 30 -12.61 -37.49 -5.91
N LEU A 31 -11.97 -38.19 -4.97
CA LEU A 31 -12.66 -39.05 -4.00
C LEU A 31 -13.12 -38.29 -2.74
N GLY A 32 -12.92 -36.97 -2.69
CA GLY A 32 -13.22 -36.16 -1.50
C GLY A 32 -12.38 -36.63 -0.30
N LEU A 33 -13.00 -36.67 0.88
CA LEU A 33 -12.36 -37.12 2.13
C LEU A 33 -11.79 -38.55 2.05
N LYS A 34 -12.21 -39.38 1.10
CA LYS A 34 -11.69 -40.74 0.93
C LYS A 34 -10.33 -40.78 0.24
N ALA A 35 -9.93 -39.72 -0.46
CA ALA A 35 -8.57 -39.59 -0.97
C ALA A 35 -7.56 -39.51 0.19
N ASN A 36 -7.91 -38.82 1.27
CA ASN A 36 -7.04 -38.71 2.45
C ASN A 36 -6.83 -40.07 3.11
N LYS A 37 -7.86 -40.91 3.22
CA LYS A 37 -7.74 -42.28 3.76
C LYS A 37 -6.76 -43.15 2.96
N LEU A 38 -6.73 -42.98 1.63
CA LEU A 38 -5.76 -43.66 0.77
C LEU A 38 -4.34 -43.16 1.07
N LYS A 39 -4.15 -41.84 1.18
CA LYS A 39 -2.87 -41.23 1.52
C LYS A 39 -2.37 -41.64 2.90
N GLU A 40 -3.22 -41.66 3.91
CA GLU A 40 -2.93 -42.17 5.26
C GLU A 40 -2.44 -43.63 5.23
N SER A 41 -2.83 -44.38 4.20
CA SER A 41 -2.41 -45.76 3.97
C SER A 41 -1.19 -45.88 3.04
N GLY A 42 -0.51 -44.78 2.73
CA GLY A 42 0.69 -44.73 1.89
C GLY A 42 0.44 -44.68 0.38
N ILE A 43 -0.81 -44.46 -0.06
CA ILE A 43 -1.17 -44.39 -1.49
C ILE A 43 -1.24 -42.92 -1.90
N GLU A 44 -0.16 -42.40 -2.48
CA GLU A 44 -0.04 -40.98 -2.85
C GLU A 44 -0.23 -40.73 -4.35
N THR A 45 0.14 -41.68 -5.18
CA THR A 45 0.17 -41.55 -6.65
C THR A 45 -0.78 -42.52 -7.35
N ILE A 46 -0.97 -42.34 -8.66
CA ILE A 46 -1.70 -43.32 -9.49
C ILE A 46 -0.95 -44.66 -9.51
N ALA A 47 0.38 -44.66 -9.54
CA ALA A 47 1.19 -45.88 -9.47
C ALA A 47 0.90 -46.69 -8.19
N ASP A 48 0.88 -46.02 -7.03
CA ASP A 48 0.57 -46.67 -5.74
C ASP A 48 -0.84 -47.25 -5.74
N LEU A 49 -1.80 -46.52 -6.32
CA LEU A 49 -3.17 -46.97 -6.43
C LEU A 49 -3.30 -48.23 -7.28
N LEU A 50 -2.62 -48.28 -8.44
CA LEU A 50 -2.64 -49.47 -9.30
C LEU A 50 -2.03 -50.68 -8.57
N GLY A 51 -1.03 -50.47 -7.72
CA GLY A 51 -0.41 -51.54 -6.91
C GLY A 51 -1.35 -52.19 -5.89
N VAL A 52 -2.46 -51.54 -5.53
CA VAL A 52 -3.44 -52.09 -4.55
C VAL A 52 -4.77 -52.51 -5.18
N LEU A 53 -4.92 -52.38 -6.50
CA LEU A 53 -6.12 -52.81 -7.22
C LEU A 53 -6.10 -54.33 -7.52
N PRO A 54 -7.27 -54.98 -7.63
CA PRO A 54 -8.61 -54.44 -7.46
C PRO A 54 -9.04 -54.31 -5.99
N LEU A 55 -9.73 -53.22 -5.66
CA LEU A 55 -10.29 -53.02 -4.30
C LEU A 55 -11.60 -53.80 -4.13
N LYS A 56 -11.65 -54.66 -3.10
CA LYS A 56 -12.88 -55.36 -2.70
C LYS A 56 -13.85 -54.42 -1.97
N ARG A 57 -15.16 -54.74 -1.97
CA ARG A 57 -16.20 -53.97 -1.24
C ARG A 57 -15.91 -53.81 0.25
N GLN A 58 -15.28 -54.81 0.86
CA GLN A 58 -14.64 -54.71 2.17
C GLN A 58 -13.14 -54.58 1.93
N ASN A 59 -12.63 -53.35 2.01
CA ASN A 59 -11.21 -53.05 1.93
C ASN A 59 -10.75 -52.36 3.23
N SER A 60 -9.47 -52.51 3.55
CA SER A 60 -8.81 -51.88 4.69
C SER A 60 -8.77 -50.34 4.60
N TYR A 61 -9.00 -49.77 3.42
CA TYR A 61 -8.91 -48.35 3.14
C TYR A 61 -10.23 -47.58 3.36
N GLY A 62 -11.31 -48.26 3.77
CA GLY A 62 -12.59 -47.63 4.07
C GLY A 62 -13.31 -47.03 2.85
N ILE A 63 -13.04 -47.55 1.64
CA ILE A 63 -13.68 -47.09 0.40
C ILE A 63 -14.93 -47.91 0.11
N GLY A 64 -16.08 -47.26 0.17
CA GLY A 64 -17.38 -47.88 -0.17
C GLY A 64 -17.65 -47.97 -1.68
N PRO A 65 -18.69 -48.73 -2.09
CA PRO A 65 -18.97 -49.09 -3.50
C PRO A 65 -19.05 -47.89 -4.46
N SER A 66 -19.80 -46.83 -4.10
CA SER A 66 -19.92 -45.64 -4.95
C SER A 66 -18.58 -44.92 -5.23
N SER A 67 -17.62 -45.02 -4.30
CA SER A 67 -16.29 -44.45 -4.52
C SER A 67 -15.37 -45.35 -5.32
N ILE A 68 -15.59 -46.68 -5.26
CA ILE A 68 -14.95 -47.63 -6.16
C ILE A 68 -15.43 -47.36 -7.60
N ASP A 69 -16.73 -47.16 -7.81
CA ASP A 69 -17.28 -46.83 -9.12
C ASP A 69 -16.71 -45.50 -9.66
N LYS A 70 -16.63 -44.47 -8.80
CA LYS A 70 -16.03 -43.18 -9.16
C LYS A 70 -14.54 -43.31 -9.50
N LEU A 71 -13.80 -44.13 -8.75
CA LEU A 71 -12.39 -44.42 -8.98
C LEU A 71 -12.21 -45.14 -10.32
N ALA A 72 -13.04 -46.14 -10.64
CA ALA A 72 -13.03 -46.84 -11.92
C ALA A 72 -13.29 -45.89 -13.10
N SER A 73 -14.29 -45.01 -12.96
CA SER A 73 -14.62 -44.00 -13.96
C SER A 73 -13.45 -43.05 -14.22
N ASN A 74 -12.82 -42.55 -13.16
CA ASN A 74 -11.71 -41.60 -13.27
C ASN A 74 -10.42 -42.25 -13.77
N LEU A 75 -10.14 -43.50 -13.40
CA LEU A 75 -9.02 -44.26 -13.98
C LEU A 75 -9.23 -44.52 -15.48
N SER A 76 -10.46 -44.86 -15.89
CA SER A 76 -10.78 -45.04 -17.32
C SER A 76 -10.59 -43.73 -18.10
N ALA A 77 -10.92 -42.59 -17.49
CA ALA A 77 -10.65 -41.27 -18.08
C ALA A 77 -9.15 -40.99 -18.23
N LEU A 78 -8.29 -41.55 -17.37
CA LEU A 78 -6.83 -41.39 -17.48
C LEU A 78 -6.23 -42.06 -18.71
N LEU A 79 -6.84 -43.13 -19.22
CA LEU A 79 -6.37 -43.80 -20.44
C LEU A 79 -6.41 -42.88 -21.67
N VAL A 80 -7.27 -41.86 -21.66
CA VAL A 80 -7.44 -40.91 -22.76
C VAL A 80 -6.36 -39.80 -22.75
N LEU A 81 -5.53 -39.72 -21.71
CA LEU A 81 -4.46 -38.72 -21.60
C LEU A 81 -3.25 -38.96 -22.53
N ASN A 82 -3.13 -40.15 -23.15
CA ASN A 82 -1.86 -40.65 -23.67
C ASN A 82 -1.68 -40.64 -25.20
N GLU A 83 -2.54 -39.96 -25.97
CA GLU A 83 -2.35 -39.84 -27.42
C GLU A 83 -1.36 -38.71 -27.78
N GLY A 84 -0.14 -39.07 -28.21
CA GLY A 84 0.80 -38.14 -28.85
C GLY A 84 1.95 -37.59 -27.99
N GLY A 85 2.19 -38.15 -26.79
CA GLY A 85 3.37 -37.81 -25.96
C GLY A 85 3.20 -36.58 -25.05
N ALA A 86 2.06 -35.90 -25.09
CA ALA A 86 1.69 -34.82 -24.17
C ALA A 86 0.36 -35.12 -23.48
N LEU A 87 0.23 -34.74 -22.20
CA LEU A 87 -0.98 -34.97 -21.41
C LEU A 87 -2.16 -34.12 -21.94
N ALA A 88 -3.12 -34.77 -22.61
CA ALA A 88 -4.32 -34.13 -23.14
C ALA A 88 -5.38 -33.84 -22.06
N TRP A 89 -5.14 -32.81 -21.23
CA TRP A 89 -6.00 -32.44 -20.10
C TRP A 89 -7.46 -32.14 -20.47
N GLU A 90 -7.73 -31.60 -21.65
CA GLU A 90 -9.08 -31.36 -22.15
C GLU A 90 -9.87 -32.67 -22.27
N ARG A 91 -9.22 -33.72 -22.79
CA ARG A 91 -9.86 -35.01 -22.99
C ARG A 91 -10.14 -35.69 -21.66
N TYR A 92 -9.19 -35.61 -20.73
CA TYR A 92 -9.39 -36.08 -19.36
C TYR A 92 -10.56 -35.37 -18.68
N ALA A 93 -10.59 -34.03 -18.74
CA ALA A 93 -11.65 -33.24 -18.12
C ALA A 93 -13.03 -33.58 -18.70
N ASN A 94 -13.12 -33.72 -20.03
CA ASN A 94 -14.35 -34.15 -20.70
C ASN A 94 -14.78 -35.56 -20.27
N ALA A 95 -13.85 -36.53 -20.24
CA ALA A 95 -14.14 -37.91 -19.84
C ALA A 95 -14.51 -38.03 -18.35
N ALA A 96 -13.91 -37.19 -17.48
CA ALA A 96 -14.19 -37.12 -16.06
C ALA A 96 -15.42 -36.24 -15.71
N GLY A 97 -16.06 -35.63 -16.71
CA GLY A 97 -17.25 -34.78 -16.55
C GLY A 97 -16.98 -33.53 -15.71
N VAL A 98 -15.86 -32.86 -15.95
CA VAL A 98 -15.44 -31.64 -15.23
C VAL A 98 -15.02 -30.53 -16.16
N VAL A 99 -15.09 -29.30 -15.67
CA VAL A 99 -14.65 -28.13 -16.41
C VAL A 99 -13.16 -27.90 -16.19
N LEU A 100 -12.38 -27.83 -17.26
CA LEU A 100 -10.97 -27.46 -17.20
C LEU A 100 -10.83 -25.93 -17.23
N LEU A 101 -10.21 -25.36 -16.19
CA LEU A 101 -10.03 -23.92 -16.03
C LEU A 101 -8.55 -23.55 -15.90
N PRO A 102 -8.12 -22.40 -16.43
CA PRO A 102 -8.91 -21.47 -17.22
C PRO A 102 -9.22 -22.01 -18.62
N THR A 103 -10.28 -21.52 -19.27
CA THR A 103 -10.69 -22.00 -20.61
C THR A 103 -9.56 -21.84 -21.65
N SER A 104 -8.78 -20.77 -21.54
CA SER A 104 -7.52 -20.56 -22.25
C SER A 104 -6.40 -20.29 -21.25
N ALA A 105 -5.30 -21.05 -21.32
CA ALA A 105 -4.11 -20.80 -20.52
C ALA A 105 -2.89 -20.70 -21.44
N GLN A 106 -2.51 -19.48 -21.77
CA GLN A 106 -1.18 -19.17 -22.29
C GLN A 106 -0.69 -17.94 -21.53
N TYR A 107 0.14 -18.19 -20.53
CA TYR A 107 0.80 -17.15 -19.74
C TYR A 107 2.26 -17.14 -20.14
N ASN A 108 2.66 -16.10 -20.87
CA ASN A 108 4.05 -15.94 -21.28
C ASN A 108 4.92 -15.38 -20.14
N ASP A 109 4.30 -14.72 -19.18
CA ASP A 109 4.94 -14.08 -18.04
C ASP A 109 3.99 -13.96 -16.83
N ALA A 110 4.52 -13.45 -15.72
CA ALA A 110 3.78 -13.25 -14.49
C ALA A 110 2.70 -12.18 -14.60
N GLN A 111 2.93 -11.16 -15.41
CA GLN A 111 1.97 -10.09 -15.60
C GLN A 111 0.71 -10.61 -16.30
N GLY A 112 0.85 -11.46 -17.32
CA GLY A 112 -0.25 -12.16 -17.97
C GLY A 112 -1.02 -13.06 -17.00
N PHE A 113 -0.31 -13.80 -16.13
CA PHE A 113 -0.92 -14.61 -15.08
C PHE A 113 -1.74 -13.74 -14.10
N LEU A 114 -1.14 -12.70 -13.51
CA LEU A 114 -1.78 -11.83 -12.52
C LEU A 114 -2.98 -11.06 -13.11
N ASN A 115 -2.86 -10.59 -14.35
CA ASN A 115 -3.95 -9.89 -15.05
C ASN A 115 -5.12 -10.83 -15.40
N SER A 116 -4.86 -12.13 -15.53
CA SER A 116 -5.92 -13.10 -15.80
C SER A 116 -6.74 -13.48 -14.56
N LEU A 117 -6.20 -13.30 -13.35
CA LEU A 117 -6.83 -13.76 -12.11
C LEU A 117 -8.31 -13.34 -11.95
N PRO A 118 -8.70 -12.08 -12.20
CA PRO A 118 -10.11 -11.68 -12.13
C PRO A 118 -11.02 -12.52 -13.03
N GLN A 119 -10.61 -12.75 -14.29
CA GLN A 119 -11.38 -13.53 -15.24
C GLN A 119 -11.42 -15.02 -14.85
N VAL A 120 -10.30 -15.58 -14.34
CA VAL A 120 -10.28 -16.95 -13.86
C VAL A 120 -11.20 -17.13 -12.65
N LEU A 121 -11.25 -16.16 -11.74
CA LEU A 121 -12.15 -16.20 -10.59
C LEU A 121 -13.63 -16.15 -11.01
N GLU A 122 -13.97 -15.38 -12.03
CA GLU A 122 -15.32 -15.40 -12.63
C GLU A 122 -15.64 -16.76 -13.25
N GLN A 123 -14.70 -17.39 -13.95
CA GLN A 123 -14.88 -18.74 -14.48
C GLN A 123 -15.08 -19.77 -13.37
N ILE A 124 -14.28 -19.71 -12.29
CA ILE A 124 -14.45 -20.58 -11.11
C ILE A 124 -15.85 -20.38 -10.55
N ALA A 125 -16.26 -19.13 -10.31
CA ALA A 125 -17.58 -18.79 -9.78
C ALA A 125 -18.72 -19.33 -10.64
N GLY A 126 -18.59 -19.30 -11.96
CA GLY A 126 -19.58 -19.85 -12.90
C GLY A 126 -19.71 -21.37 -12.87
N VAL A 127 -18.70 -22.10 -12.38
CA VAL A 127 -18.73 -23.58 -12.26
C VAL A 127 -19.20 -24.03 -10.86
N LEU A 128 -19.19 -23.14 -9.87
CA LEU A 128 -19.68 -23.45 -8.52
C LEU A 128 -21.19 -23.67 -8.54
N THR A 129 -21.63 -24.79 -7.95
CA THR A 129 -23.05 -25.16 -7.93
C THR A 129 -23.88 -24.32 -6.95
N ASP A 130 -23.23 -23.76 -5.91
CA ASP A 130 -23.87 -22.93 -4.90
C ASP A 130 -23.57 -21.46 -5.19
N SER A 131 -24.61 -20.68 -5.49
CA SER A 131 -24.46 -19.23 -5.76
C SER A 131 -23.89 -18.46 -4.57
N THR A 132 -24.03 -18.99 -3.35
CA THR A 132 -23.40 -18.43 -2.15
C THR A 132 -21.87 -18.56 -2.23
N ASP A 133 -21.37 -19.70 -2.72
CA ASP A 133 -19.92 -19.92 -2.84
C ASP A 133 -19.32 -18.99 -3.90
N ALA A 134 -20.06 -18.73 -4.98
CA ALA A 134 -19.70 -17.73 -5.99
C ALA A 134 -19.65 -16.30 -5.42
N ASP A 135 -20.65 -15.89 -4.63
CA ASP A 135 -20.65 -14.55 -3.99
C ASP A 135 -19.54 -14.42 -2.94
N ILE A 136 -19.23 -15.48 -2.19
CA ILE A 136 -18.07 -15.50 -1.28
C ILE A 136 -16.76 -15.28 -2.06
N LEU A 137 -16.56 -15.98 -3.18
CA LEU A 137 -15.34 -15.85 -3.98
C LEU A 137 -15.18 -14.44 -4.56
N LEU A 138 -16.23 -13.92 -5.20
CA LEU A 138 -16.16 -12.67 -5.97
C LEU A 138 -16.37 -11.41 -5.13
N SER A 139 -17.16 -11.46 -4.06
CA SER A 139 -17.49 -10.27 -3.26
C SER A 139 -16.70 -10.18 -1.96
N ARG A 140 -15.94 -11.23 -1.60
CA ARG A 140 -15.22 -11.28 -0.32
C ARG A 140 -13.76 -11.73 -0.48
N LEU A 141 -13.50 -12.96 -0.91
CA LEU A 141 -12.12 -13.48 -0.99
C LEU A 141 -11.23 -12.70 -1.96
N SER A 142 -11.80 -12.24 -3.08
CA SER A 142 -11.06 -11.49 -4.11
C SER A 142 -11.06 -9.96 -3.92
N LYS A 143 -11.76 -9.45 -2.90
CA LYS A 143 -11.93 -7.99 -2.71
C LYS A 143 -11.03 -7.45 -1.61
N LYS A 144 -10.63 -6.19 -1.78
CA LYS A 144 -9.91 -5.43 -0.73
C LYS A 144 -10.82 -5.21 0.47
N PRO A 145 -10.31 -5.10 1.72
CA PRO A 145 -11.14 -5.07 2.94
C PRO A 145 -12.27 -4.04 2.95
N ARG A 146 -12.05 -2.87 2.34
CA ARG A 146 -13.06 -1.81 2.24
C ARG A 146 -14.22 -2.15 1.29
N ASP A 147 -13.97 -3.05 0.34
CA ASP A 147 -14.88 -3.45 -0.73
C ASP A 147 -15.46 -4.86 -0.48
N GLN A 148 -15.09 -5.52 0.62
CA GLN A 148 -15.57 -6.85 0.99
C GLN A 148 -16.99 -6.77 1.57
N LYS A 149 -17.92 -7.56 1.03
CA LYS A 149 -19.19 -7.81 1.71
C LYS A 149 -18.96 -8.53 3.03
N THR A 150 -19.70 -8.17 4.05
CA THR A 150 -19.74 -8.85 5.35
C THR A 150 -20.37 -10.25 5.24
N LEU A 151 -20.09 -11.12 6.22
CA LEU A 151 -20.69 -12.46 6.27
C LEU A 151 -22.22 -12.38 6.44
N GLU A 152 -22.69 -11.35 7.14
CA GLU A 152 -24.09 -11.04 7.37
C GLU A 152 -24.80 -10.64 6.08
N GLU A 153 -24.19 -9.77 5.27
CA GLU A 153 -24.73 -9.34 3.98
C GLU A 153 -24.88 -10.53 3.01
N ILE A 154 -23.85 -11.38 2.92
CA ILE A 154 -23.90 -12.59 2.07
C ILE A 154 -24.97 -13.56 2.59
N GLY A 155 -25.04 -13.78 3.90
CA GLY A 155 -26.03 -14.67 4.52
C GLY A 155 -27.46 -14.20 4.31
N ALA A 156 -27.69 -12.88 4.34
CA ALA A 156 -28.99 -12.26 4.09
C ALA A 156 -29.41 -12.31 2.61
N ALA A 157 -28.46 -12.28 1.67
CA ALA A 157 -28.69 -12.36 0.24
C ALA A 157 -28.85 -13.80 -0.29
N ALA A 158 -28.36 -14.81 0.45
CA ALA A 158 -28.47 -16.21 0.08
C ALA A 158 -29.92 -16.71 0.02
N THR A 159 -30.19 -17.69 -0.84
CA THR A 159 -31.50 -18.34 -0.97
C THR A 159 -31.37 -19.86 -0.81
N PRO A 160 -31.93 -20.47 0.26
CA PRO A 160 -32.55 -19.80 1.42
C PRO A 160 -31.53 -18.98 2.23
N LYS A 161 -32.03 -18.02 3.02
CA LYS A 161 -31.17 -17.20 3.90
C LYS A 161 -30.43 -18.11 4.88
N VAL A 162 -29.16 -17.80 5.12
CA VAL A 162 -28.31 -18.58 6.03
C VAL A 162 -27.64 -17.68 7.06
N THR A 163 -27.26 -18.28 8.18
CA THR A 163 -26.59 -17.55 9.26
C THR A 163 -25.17 -17.15 8.88
N ARG A 164 -24.66 -16.10 9.52
CA ARG A 164 -23.27 -15.66 9.45
C ARG A 164 -22.27 -16.81 9.63
N GLU A 165 -22.49 -17.66 10.63
CA GLU A 165 -21.61 -18.80 10.92
C GLU A 165 -21.65 -19.85 9.80
N ARG A 166 -22.81 -20.03 9.15
CA ARG A 166 -22.91 -20.92 7.99
C ARG A 166 -22.12 -20.38 6.80
N ILE A 167 -22.13 -19.07 6.57
CA ILE A 167 -21.28 -18.44 5.53
C ILE A 167 -19.80 -18.64 5.86
N ARG A 168 -19.38 -18.41 7.11
CA ARG A 168 -17.98 -18.64 7.53
C ARG A 168 -17.52 -20.09 7.27
N GLN A 169 -18.38 -21.06 7.54
CA GLN A 169 -18.09 -22.47 7.26
C GLN A 169 -17.97 -22.76 5.76
N LYS A 170 -18.89 -22.21 4.94
CA LYS A 170 -18.84 -22.32 3.48
C LYS A 170 -17.55 -21.69 2.93
N GLU A 171 -17.22 -20.50 3.39
CA GLU A 171 -16.02 -19.76 3.01
C GLU A 171 -14.74 -20.54 3.30
N LYS A 172 -14.59 -21.06 4.53
CA LYS A 172 -13.43 -21.91 4.89
C LYS A 172 -13.34 -23.14 4.00
N LYS A 173 -14.47 -23.82 3.76
CA LYS A 173 -14.51 -25.02 2.93
C LYS A 173 -14.16 -24.73 1.47
N LEU A 174 -14.72 -23.66 0.90
CA LEU A 174 -14.45 -23.22 -0.46
C LEU A 174 -12.96 -22.91 -0.64
N LEU A 175 -12.39 -22.15 0.31
CA LEU A 175 -10.98 -21.77 0.26
C LEU A 175 -10.06 -22.99 0.31
N GLN A 176 -10.34 -23.94 1.21
CA GLN A 176 -9.60 -25.21 1.29
C GLN A 176 -9.67 -26.00 -0.01
N GLN A 177 -10.83 -26.04 -0.66
CA GLN A 177 -11.00 -26.74 -1.93
C GLN A 177 -10.26 -26.06 -3.08
N ILE A 178 -10.30 -24.72 -3.17
CA ILE A 178 -9.59 -23.96 -4.20
C ILE A 178 -8.07 -24.09 -4.00
N ALA A 179 -7.57 -23.85 -2.78
CA ALA A 179 -6.15 -23.97 -2.47
C ALA A 179 -5.65 -25.41 -2.67
N GLY A 180 -6.43 -26.41 -2.24
CA GLY A 180 -6.15 -27.83 -2.48
C GLY A 180 -6.02 -28.17 -3.96
N GLY A 181 -6.94 -27.69 -4.79
CA GLY A 181 -6.88 -27.89 -6.24
C GLY A 181 -5.72 -27.17 -6.92
N LEU A 182 -5.37 -25.96 -6.48
CA LEU A 182 -4.31 -25.15 -7.08
C LEU A 182 -2.91 -25.66 -6.73
N ILE A 183 -2.69 -26.05 -5.47
CA ILE A 183 -1.35 -26.33 -4.93
C ILE A 183 -1.07 -27.84 -4.89
N TRP A 184 -2.07 -28.64 -4.50
CA TRP A 184 -1.87 -30.07 -4.18
C TRP A 184 -2.56 -31.03 -5.16
N HIS A 185 -3.21 -30.49 -6.19
CA HIS A 185 -4.09 -31.23 -7.10
C HIS A 185 -5.19 -32.02 -6.36
N GLU A 186 -5.68 -31.45 -5.24
CA GLU A 186 -6.73 -32.01 -4.41
C GLU A 186 -8.07 -31.34 -4.70
N TYR A 187 -8.77 -31.83 -5.71
CA TYR A 187 -10.02 -31.22 -6.18
C TYR A 187 -11.23 -31.61 -5.33
N GLY A 188 -11.13 -32.63 -4.48
CA GLY A 188 -12.22 -33.07 -3.60
C GLY A 188 -13.54 -33.30 -4.36
N ASN A 189 -14.54 -32.47 -4.08
CA ASN A 189 -15.85 -32.46 -4.73
C ASN A 189 -16.04 -31.28 -5.71
N LEU A 190 -14.99 -30.53 -6.03
CA LEU A 190 -15.08 -29.50 -7.05
C LEU A 190 -15.37 -30.14 -8.41
N ASN A 191 -16.24 -29.50 -9.19
CA ASN A 191 -16.60 -29.89 -10.55
C ASN A 191 -15.70 -29.21 -11.59
N LEU A 192 -14.46 -28.89 -11.20
CA LEU A 192 -13.46 -28.29 -12.05
C LEU A 192 -12.09 -28.93 -11.84
N LEU A 193 -11.22 -28.75 -12.82
CA LEU A 193 -9.79 -29.00 -12.76
C LEU A 193 -9.05 -27.73 -13.15
N PHE A 194 -7.89 -27.50 -12.52
CA PHE A 194 -7.02 -26.41 -12.91
C PHE A 194 -5.99 -26.91 -13.92
N ARG A 195 -5.79 -26.15 -14.98
CA ARG A 195 -4.73 -26.37 -15.96
C ARG A 195 -3.36 -26.31 -15.26
N PRO A 196 -2.44 -27.24 -15.52
CA PRO A 196 -1.12 -27.23 -14.89
C PRO A 196 -0.36 -25.91 -15.10
N GLU A 197 -0.51 -25.29 -16.26
CA GLU A 197 0.12 -24.01 -16.59
C GLU A 197 -0.31 -22.90 -15.61
N PHE A 198 -1.59 -22.91 -15.20
CA PHE A 198 -2.13 -21.99 -14.21
C PHE A 198 -1.71 -22.36 -12.78
N SER A 199 -1.86 -23.63 -12.41
CA SER A 199 -1.46 -24.14 -11.09
C SER A 199 0.05 -23.98 -10.82
N SER A 200 0.89 -24.02 -11.85
CA SER A 200 2.35 -23.93 -11.71
C SER A 200 2.82 -22.67 -10.98
N TRP A 201 2.14 -21.54 -11.18
CA TRP A 201 2.46 -20.28 -10.48
C TRP A 201 2.21 -20.40 -8.97
N TRP A 202 1.10 -21.02 -8.58
CA TRP A 202 0.76 -21.26 -7.18
C TRP A 202 1.69 -22.28 -6.53
N MET A 203 2.05 -23.35 -7.25
CA MET A 203 2.99 -24.37 -6.77
C MET A 203 4.38 -23.80 -6.55
N LYS A 204 4.89 -22.94 -7.45
CA LYS A 204 6.17 -22.24 -7.26
C LYS A 204 6.17 -21.39 -5.99
N ALA A 205 5.09 -20.65 -5.74
CA ALA A 205 4.94 -19.88 -4.51
C ALA A 205 4.89 -20.80 -3.28
N ALA A 206 4.16 -21.91 -3.36
CA ALA A 206 4.08 -22.91 -2.28
C ALA A 206 5.44 -23.48 -1.91
N GLU A 207 6.23 -23.87 -2.91
CA GLU A 207 7.56 -24.41 -2.73
C GLU A 207 8.52 -23.39 -2.09
N HIS A 208 8.46 -22.13 -2.53
CA HIS A 208 9.30 -21.08 -1.95
C HIS A 208 9.01 -20.84 -0.47
N PHE A 209 7.74 -20.94 -0.07
CA PHE A 209 7.32 -20.62 1.30
C PHE A 209 7.12 -21.84 2.21
N SER A 210 7.32 -23.08 1.73
CA SER A 210 6.99 -24.30 2.48
C SER A 210 7.79 -24.47 3.78
N GLY A 211 8.94 -23.81 3.90
CA GLY A 211 9.80 -23.83 5.09
C GLY A 211 9.54 -22.71 6.11
N HIS A 212 8.62 -21.80 5.83
CA HIS A 212 8.35 -20.64 6.68
C HIS A 212 7.03 -20.79 7.42
N ASP A 213 7.09 -20.88 8.75
CA ASP A 213 5.89 -20.92 9.58
C ASP A 213 5.18 -19.57 9.60
N GLU A 214 5.97 -18.52 9.65
CA GLU A 214 5.58 -17.16 9.92
C GLU A 214 6.52 -16.20 9.18
N ILE A 215 5.98 -15.34 8.29
CA ILE A 215 6.76 -14.43 7.44
C ILE A 215 6.22 -12.98 7.51
N SER A 216 7.07 -11.97 7.34
CA SER A 216 6.62 -10.55 7.32
C SER A 216 5.90 -10.22 6.01
N PHE A 217 5.12 -9.13 6.00
CA PHE A 217 4.48 -8.64 4.76
C PHE A 217 5.48 -8.35 3.65
N GLU A 218 6.56 -7.65 4.00
CA GLU A 218 7.60 -7.25 3.06
C GLU A 218 8.29 -8.48 2.46
N ASP A 219 8.66 -9.46 3.30
CA ASP A 219 9.28 -10.70 2.85
C ASP A 219 8.31 -11.54 2.00
N PHE A 220 7.02 -11.56 2.35
CA PHE A 220 6.01 -12.28 1.58
C PHE A 220 5.83 -11.70 0.17
N VAL A 221 5.65 -10.38 0.07
CA VAL A 221 5.46 -9.72 -1.22
C VAL A 221 6.73 -9.74 -2.06
N SER A 222 7.90 -9.55 -1.43
CA SER A 222 9.21 -9.63 -2.10
C SER A 222 9.52 -11.06 -2.56
N GLY A 223 9.17 -12.07 -1.76
CA GLY A 223 9.28 -13.47 -2.12
C GLY A 223 8.42 -13.82 -3.34
N LEU A 224 7.16 -13.37 -3.36
CA LEU A 224 6.28 -13.53 -4.53
C LEU A 224 6.83 -12.81 -5.77
N ALA A 225 7.32 -11.57 -5.61
CA ALA A 225 7.92 -10.80 -6.70
C ALA A 225 9.13 -11.54 -7.30
N THR A 226 9.94 -12.17 -6.44
CA THR A 226 11.10 -12.96 -6.85
C THR A 226 10.70 -14.25 -7.56
N VAL A 227 9.81 -15.05 -6.95
CA VAL A 227 9.42 -16.37 -7.45
C VAL A 227 8.64 -16.28 -8.77
N TRP A 228 7.79 -15.27 -8.89
CA TRP A 228 7.03 -15.04 -10.10
C TRP A 228 7.80 -14.18 -11.11
N ASN A 229 8.88 -13.51 -10.73
CA ASN A 229 9.53 -12.49 -11.55
C ASN A 229 8.51 -11.41 -11.99
N ALA A 230 7.84 -10.82 -10.99
CA ALA A 230 6.75 -9.87 -11.17
C ALA A 230 6.99 -8.57 -10.41
N GLU A 231 6.42 -7.48 -10.88
CA GLU A 231 6.41 -6.24 -10.11
C GLU A 231 5.50 -6.36 -8.88
N VAL A 232 5.96 -5.83 -7.75
CA VAL A 232 5.19 -5.74 -6.51
C VAL A 232 3.83 -5.08 -6.74
N ALA A 233 3.78 -4.04 -7.57
CA ALA A 233 2.54 -3.31 -7.85
C ALA A 233 1.45 -4.21 -8.48
N ASP A 234 1.83 -5.19 -9.30
CA ASP A 234 0.91 -6.13 -9.94
C ASP A 234 0.44 -7.22 -8.97
N ILE A 235 1.34 -7.71 -8.11
CA ILE A 235 1.00 -8.64 -7.03
C ILE A 235 -0.02 -8.00 -6.08
N VAL A 236 0.22 -6.74 -5.67
CA VAL A 236 -0.64 -6.06 -4.71
C VAL A 236 -2.07 -5.84 -5.24
N LYS A 237 -2.27 -5.74 -6.57
CA LYS A 237 -3.62 -5.66 -7.17
C LYS A 237 -4.46 -6.90 -6.87
N GLN A 238 -3.83 -8.07 -6.84
CA GLN A 238 -4.48 -9.37 -6.67
C GLN A 238 -4.25 -9.98 -5.27
N LEU A 239 -3.64 -9.21 -4.37
CA LEU A 239 -3.21 -9.67 -3.06
C LEU A 239 -4.31 -10.31 -2.20
N PRO A 240 -5.58 -9.85 -2.19
CA PRO A 240 -6.62 -10.49 -1.37
C PRO A 240 -6.80 -11.98 -1.68
N ILE A 241 -6.90 -12.34 -2.97
CA ILE A 241 -7.04 -13.74 -3.37
C ILE A 241 -5.74 -14.51 -3.19
N ILE A 242 -4.59 -13.88 -3.47
CA ILE A 242 -3.29 -14.52 -3.31
C ILE A 242 -3.10 -14.93 -1.86
N LEU A 243 -3.33 -14.01 -0.92
CA LEU A 243 -3.24 -14.32 0.51
C LEU A 243 -4.21 -15.40 0.91
N ALA A 244 -5.49 -15.30 0.52
CA ALA A 244 -6.47 -16.30 0.89
C ALA A 244 -6.01 -17.71 0.47
N VAL A 245 -5.53 -17.87 -0.76
CA VAL A 245 -5.06 -19.16 -1.27
C VAL A 245 -3.78 -19.63 -0.55
N VAL A 246 -2.82 -18.73 -0.36
CA VAL A 246 -1.49 -19.03 0.19
C VAL A 246 -1.55 -19.31 1.70
N THR A 247 -2.26 -18.49 2.46
CA THR A 247 -2.35 -18.64 3.92
C THR A 247 -3.43 -19.64 4.31
N GLY A 248 -4.39 -19.94 3.43
CA GLY A 248 -5.58 -20.70 3.77
C GLY A 248 -6.50 -19.97 4.76
N GLU A 249 -6.22 -18.69 5.02
CA GLU A 249 -6.96 -17.84 5.94
C GLU A 249 -7.63 -16.68 5.20
N VAL A 250 -8.88 -16.42 5.56
CA VAL A 250 -9.68 -15.32 5.01
C VAL A 250 -9.25 -13.97 5.60
N HIS A 251 -8.75 -13.99 6.84
CA HIS A 251 -8.50 -12.78 7.61
C HIS A 251 -7.08 -12.29 7.35
N MET A 252 -6.97 -11.24 6.54
CA MET A 252 -5.78 -10.41 6.50
C MET A 252 -5.50 -9.82 7.90
N SER A 253 -4.26 -9.95 8.39
CA SER A 253 -3.83 -9.41 9.69
C SER A 253 -4.03 -7.89 9.74
N GLY A 254 -3.95 -7.30 10.94
CA GLY A 254 -4.15 -5.86 11.12
C GLY A 254 -3.21 -5.03 10.25
N GLU A 255 -1.96 -5.48 10.12
CA GLU A 255 -0.92 -4.91 9.27
C GLU A 255 -1.34 -4.89 7.79
N PHE A 256 -1.86 -6.00 7.27
CA PHE A 256 -2.33 -6.09 5.87
C PHE A 256 -3.49 -5.15 5.57
N ARG A 257 -4.44 -5.00 6.50
CA ARG A 257 -5.55 -4.06 6.32
C ARG A 257 -5.08 -2.62 6.29
N ASN A 258 -3.92 -2.34 6.87
CA ASN A 258 -3.36 -1.00 6.98
C ASN A 258 -2.45 -0.69 5.78
N ALA A 259 -1.57 -1.61 5.37
CA ALA A 259 -0.75 -1.48 4.17
C ALA A 259 -1.60 -1.37 2.89
N ASN A 260 -2.68 -2.18 2.76
CA ASN A 260 -3.62 -2.10 1.64
C ASN A 260 -4.42 -0.80 1.55
N ARG A 261 -4.38 0.07 2.58
CA ARG A 261 -5.02 1.38 2.49
C ARG A 261 -4.25 2.28 1.55
N LEU A 262 -2.94 2.11 1.41
CA LEU A 262 -2.13 2.92 0.53
C LEU A 262 -2.32 2.50 -0.93
N ASP A 263 -2.32 3.46 -1.84
CA ASP A 263 -2.49 3.18 -3.27
C ASP A 263 -1.29 2.43 -3.85
N ASN A 264 -1.55 1.59 -4.85
CA ASN A 264 -0.53 0.71 -5.44
C ASN A 264 0.65 1.46 -6.07
N VAL A 265 0.48 2.73 -6.44
CA VAL A 265 1.58 3.57 -6.94
C VAL A 265 2.74 3.63 -5.94
N TYR A 266 2.46 3.59 -4.64
CA TYR A 266 3.47 3.71 -3.59
C TYR A 266 4.27 2.43 -3.32
N PHE A 267 3.88 1.32 -3.96
CA PHE A 267 4.61 0.05 -3.87
C PHE A 267 5.61 -0.14 -5.03
N ARG A 268 5.64 0.82 -5.97
CA ARG A 268 6.69 0.88 -6.99
C ARG A 268 7.98 1.41 -6.36
N GLU A 269 9.09 1.17 -7.05
CA GLU A 269 10.36 1.76 -6.66
C GLU A 269 10.29 3.29 -6.85
N LEU A 270 10.23 4.02 -5.74
CA LEU A 270 10.25 5.48 -5.72
C LEU A 270 11.72 5.95 -5.73
N PRO A 271 12.11 6.89 -6.60
CA PRO A 271 13.46 7.47 -6.57
C PRO A 271 13.79 8.11 -5.22
N ASP A 272 15.07 8.15 -4.86
CA ASP A 272 15.54 8.76 -3.61
C ASP A 272 15.09 10.21 -3.43
N VAL A 273 15.01 10.97 -4.53
CA VAL A 273 14.50 12.35 -4.53
C VAL A 273 13.07 12.41 -4.01
N THR A 274 12.22 11.48 -4.47
CA THR A 274 10.82 11.37 -4.04
C THR A 274 10.72 10.85 -2.61
N ARG A 275 11.46 9.79 -2.27
CA ARG A 275 11.49 9.19 -0.92
C ARG A 275 11.98 10.18 0.13
N GLY A 276 12.91 11.06 -0.23
CA GLY A 276 13.55 12.04 0.65
C GLY A 276 12.69 13.26 0.98
N HIS A 277 11.52 13.43 0.35
CA HIS A 277 10.66 14.57 0.65
C HIS A 277 10.08 14.48 2.07
N GLU A 278 10.28 15.55 2.86
CA GLU A 278 9.71 15.68 4.20
C GLU A 278 8.18 15.73 4.17
N LEU A 279 7.54 15.08 5.14
CA LEU A 279 6.08 15.04 5.25
C LEU A 279 5.45 16.43 5.39
N LYS A 280 6.17 17.38 5.96
CA LYS A 280 5.73 18.78 6.14
C LYS A 280 5.43 19.49 4.81
N LYS A 281 6.08 19.07 3.71
CA LYS A 281 5.80 19.60 2.37
C LYS A 281 4.41 19.22 1.86
N PHE A 282 3.82 18.16 2.40
CA PHE A 282 2.53 17.63 1.96
C PHE A 282 1.31 18.22 2.68
N ARG A 283 1.47 19.33 3.44
CA ARG A 283 0.35 20.08 4.03
C ARG A 283 -0.59 19.23 4.90
N LEU A 284 -0.01 18.27 5.60
CA LEU A 284 -0.74 17.38 6.52
C LEU A 284 -1.00 18.05 7.88
N GLY A 285 -0.59 19.30 8.07
CA GLY A 285 -0.71 20.03 9.32
C GLY A 285 -0.02 19.33 10.48
N THR A 286 -0.67 19.31 11.63
CA THR A 286 -0.18 18.62 12.84
C THR A 286 -0.03 17.12 12.67
N VAL A 287 -0.65 16.52 11.64
CA VAL A 287 -0.47 15.09 11.33
C VAL A 287 0.97 14.81 10.87
N ALA A 288 1.58 15.67 10.06
CA ALA A 288 2.98 15.50 9.67
C ALA A 288 3.91 15.54 10.89
N GLU A 289 3.67 16.45 11.83
CA GLU A 289 4.47 16.57 13.07
C GLU A 289 4.32 15.33 13.96
N GLN A 290 3.10 14.85 14.17
CA GLN A 290 2.83 13.64 14.97
C GLN A 290 3.51 12.41 14.37
N ILE A 291 3.51 12.28 13.05
CA ILE A 291 4.14 11.17 12.35
C ILE A 291 5.67 11.28 12.42
N ALA A 292 6.20 12.49 12.17
CA ALA A 292 7.64 12.76 12.23
C ALA A 292 8.22 12.59 13.65
N ASP A 293 7.48 12.93 14.71
CA ASP A 293 7.90 12.75 16.10
C ASP A 293 8.15 11.27 16.47
N SER A 294 7.60 10.32 15.70
CA SER A 294 7.87 8.89 15.85
C SER A 294 8.93 8.38 14.86
N GLY A 295 9.70 9.26 14.21
CA GLY A 295 10.83 8.89 13.34
C GLY A 295 10.50 8.79 11.84
N TYR A 296 9.24 9.03 11.45
CA TYR A 296 8.76 8.92 10.07
C TYR A 296 8.70 10.29 9.37
N GLU A 297 9.83 10.98 9.31
CA GLU A 297 9.91 12.38 8.84
C GLU A 297 9.79 12.56 7.32
N THR A 298 10.08 11.51 6.54
CA THR A 298 10.07 11.53 5.07
C THR A 298 8.99 10.64 4.48
N LEU A 299 8.62 10.89 3.23
CA LEU A 299 7.68 10.05 2.47
C LEU A 299 8.14 8.59 2.41
N GLY A 300 9.43 8.35 2.16
CA GLY A 300 9.98 7.00 2.09
C GLY A 300 9.86 6.24 3.41
N ARG A 301 10.17 6.88 4.54
CA ARG A 301 10.00 6.24 5.86
C ARG A 301 8.52 5.98 6.15
N PHE A 302 7.65 6.96 5.88
CA PHE A 302 6.21 6.81 6.07
C PHE A 302 5.63 5.61 5.30
N ILE A 303 5.99 5.47 4.02
CA ILE A 303 5.55 4.34 3.18
C ILE A 303 6.09 3.03 3.74
N GLY A 304 7.40 2.97 4.05
CA GLY A 304 8.02 1.78 4.65
C GLY A 304 7.33 1.35 5.93
N GLY A 305 7.04 2.29 6.84
CA GLY A 305 6.31 2.02 8.08
C GLY A 305 4.85 1.62 7.90
N CYS A 306 4.19 2.12 6.84
CA CYS A 306 2.85 1.65 6.47
C CYS A 306 2.88 0.21 5.95
N LEU A 307 3.89 -0.12 5.16
CA LEU A 307 4.08 -1.45 4.57
C LEU A 307 4.46 -2.51 5.61
N SER A 308 5.35 -2.16 6.53
CA SER A 308 5.74 -3.05 7.63
C SER A 308 4.71 -3.13 8.74
N GLY A 309 3.69 -2.26 8.75
CA GLY A 309 2.71 -2.15 9.82
C GLY A 309 3.23 -1.44 11.08
N GLN A 310 4.55 -1.33 11.25
CA GLN A 310 5.22 -0.74 12.42
C GLN A 310 4.73 0.67 12.75
N LEU A 311 4.45 1.49 11.73
CA LEU A 311 3.94 2.85 11.93
C LEU A 311 2.61 2.85 12.72
N PHE A 312 1.74 1.87 12.51
CA PHE A 312 0.45 1.80 13.18
C PHE A 312 0.55 1.32 14.63
N GLU A 313 1.63 0.62 14.98
CA GLU A 313 1.90 0.15 16.33
C GLU A 313 2.57 1.24 17.17
N GLU A 314 3.55 1.92 16.60
CA GLU A 314 4.31 2.98 17.27
C GLU A 314 3.50 4.27 17.42
N GLN A 315 2.54 4.51 16.53
CA GLN A 315 1.69 5.70 16.59
C GLN A 315 0.60 5.58 17.65
N LYS A 316 0.70 6.43 18.67
CA LYS A 316 -0.35 6.64 19.67
C LYS A 316 -1.69 7.03 19.02
N ASN A 317 -1.64 7.82 17.94
CA ASN A 317 -2.81 8.30 17.23
C ASN A 317 -2.92 7.67 15.84
N LYS A 318 -3.57 6.50 15.75
CA LYS A 318 -3.78 5.80 14.47
C LYS A 318 -4.55 6.64 13.44
N ASN A 319 -5.40 7.56 13.88
CA ASN A 319 -6.15 8.47 12.99
C ASN A 319 -5.23 9.50 12.29
N ALA A 320 -4.05 9.78 12.83
CA ALA A 320 -3.07 10.62 12.13
C ALA A 320 -2.54 9.89 10.89
N VAL A 321 -2.14 8.62 11.06
CA VAL A 321 -1.68 7.77 9.96
C VAL A 321 -2.75 7.60 8.89
N ILE A 322 -3.99 7.32 9.28
CA ILE A 322 -5.11 7.16 8.34
C ILE A 322 -5.33 8.43 7.50
N ARG A 323 -5.34 9.61 8.13
CA ARG A 323 -5.49 10.88 7.41
C ARG A 323 -4.34 11.15 6.44
N ALA A 324 -3.11 10.80 6.81
CA ALA A 324 -1.97 10.90 5.91
C ALA A 324 -2.13 9.97 4.70
N ILE A 325 -2.54 8.72 4.92
CA ILE A 325 -2.81 7.77 3.82
C ILE A 325 -3.91 8.28 2.90
N GLU A 326 -5.03 8.77 3.44
CA GLU A 326 -6.11 9.35 2.65
C GLU A 326 -5.63 10.51 1.77
N HIS A 327 -4.80 11.38 2.32
CA HIS A 327 -4.18 12.48 1.58
C HIS A 327 -3.27 11.97 0.46
N PHE A 328 -2.37 11.03 0.76
CA PHE A 328 -1.48 10.45 -0.24
C PHE A 328 -2.25 9.76 -1.36
N ASN A 329 -3.25 8.96 -1.03
CA ASN A 329 -4.12 8.34 -2.03
C ASN A 329 -4.87 9.36 -2.89
N LYS A 330 -5.28 10.50 -2.30
CA LYS A 330 -5.89 11.61 -3.06
C LYS A 330 -4.87 12.17 -4.06
N VAL A 331 -3.62 12.33 -3.65
CA VAL A 331 -2.56 12.92 -4.49
C VAL A 331 -1.76 11.94 -5.32
N LYS A 332 -2.16 10.67 -5.41
CA LYS A 332 -1.44 9.65 -6.18
C LYS A 332 -1.22 9.99 -7.67
N SER A 333 -2.06 10.83 -8.27
CA SER A 333 -1.95 11.20 -9.68
C SER A 333 -0.88 12.26 -9.95
N VAL A 334 -0.17 12.73 -8.92
CA VAL A 334 0.89 13.73 -9.06
C VAL A 334 2.24 13.12 -9.44
N PHE A 335 2.38 11.80 -9.40
CA PHE A 335 3.58 11.12 -9.86
C PHE A 335 3.61 11.12 -11.38
N ASP A 336 4.75 11.50 -11.95
CA ASP A 336 5.03 11.34 -13.37
C ASP A 336 5.45 9.89 -13.71
N ASN A 337 5.84 9.66 -14.97
CA ASN A 337 6.25 8.33 -15.43
C ASN A 337 7.51 7.81 -14.72
N ASP A 338 8.36 8.72 -14.22
CA ASP A 338 9.59 8.41 -13.50
C ASP A 338 9.38 8.35 -11.98
N MET A 339 8.11 8.35 -11.54
CA MET A 339 7.71 8.32 -10.12
C MET A 339 8.24 9.53 -9.32
N VAL A 340 8.49 10.64 -10.00
CA VAL A 340 8.83 11.93 -9.40
C VAL A 340 7.55 12.75 -9.19
N ILE A 341 7.51 13.51 -8.09
CA ILE A 341 6.34 14.34 -7.77
C ILE A 341 6.33 15.57 -8.67
N ASN A 342 5.30 15.69 -9.49
CA ASN A 342 4.97 16.93 -10.17
C ASN A 342 4.26 17.88 -9.18
N TRP A 343 5.04 18.81 -8.62
CA TRP A 343 4.55 19.79 -7.65
C TRP A 343 3.50 20.76 -8.21
N LEU A 344 3.49 21.02 -9.53
CA LEU A 344 2.44 21.82 -10.16
C LEU A 344 1.11 21.07 -10.17
N SER A 345 1.12 19.77 -10.53
CA SER A 345 -0.05 18.92 -10.44
C SER A 345 -0.53 18.77 -9.00
N TYR A 346 0.39 18.65 -8.03
CA TYR A 346 0.05 18.62 -6.61
C TYR A 346 -0.66 19.89 -6.14
N ARG A 347 -0.17 21.07 -6.58
CA ARG A 347 -0.78 22.37 -6.30
C ARG A 347 -2.21 22.44 -6.84
N GLU A 348 -2.41 22.06 -8.10
CA GLU A 348 -3.70 22.11 -8.78
C GLU A 348 -4.72 21.16 -8.15
N LEU A 349 -4.31 19.91 -7.87
CA LEU A 349 -5.17 18.90 -7.27
C LEU A 349 -5.65 19.26 -5.86
N ASN A 350 -4.89 20.09 -5.14
CA ASN A 350 -5.25 20.59 -3.82
C ASN A 350 -5.86 22.01 -3.84
N ASN A 351 -6.10 22.58 -5.02
CA ASN A 351 -6.68 23.93 -5.20
C ASN A 351 -5.94 25.03 -4.41
N LEU A 352 -4.62 25.01 -4.48
CA LEU A 352 -3.77 25.87 -3.65
C LEU A 352 -3.48 27.18 -4.38
N GLN A 353 -3.90 28.30 -3.80
CA GLN A 353 -3.63 29.64 -4.34
C GLN A 353 -2.13 29.94 -4.33
N VAL A 354 -1.57 30.47 -5.42
CA VAL A 354 -0.16 30.88 -5.45
C VAL A 354 0.03 32.22 -4.75
N VAL A 355 1.01 32.30 -3.85
CA VAL A 355 1.37 33.50 -3.10
C VAL A 355 2.90 33.70 -3.11
N PRO A 356 3.41 34.91 -3.43
CA PRO A 356 2.65 36.06 -3.92
C PRO A 356 2.01 35.80 -5.28
N SER A 357 0.90 36.48 -5.56
CA SER A 357 0.15 36.32 -6.82
C SER A 357 0.95 36.80 -8.04
N ASN A 358 1.79 37.81 -7.85
CA ASN A 358 2.64 38.38 -8.90
C ASN A 358 4.07 37.84 -8.85
N LEU A 359 4.49 37.18 -9.93
CA LEU A 359 5.85 36.67 -10.05
C LEU A 359 6.84 37.79 -10.40
N ARG A 360 7.83 37.97 -9.54
CA ARG A 360 8.91 38.95 -9.72
C ARG A 360 10.01 38.36 -10.60
N ARG A 361 10.45 39.09 -11.63
CA ARG A 361 11.37 38.59 -12.66
C ARG A 361 12.83 38.82 -12.30
N SER A 362 13.12 39.77 -11.41
CA SER A 362 14.46 40.11 -10.94
C SER A 362 14.51 40.31 -9.43
N ALA A 363 15.72 40.24 -8.86
CA ALA A 363 15.95 40.51 -7.45
C ALA A 363 15.57 41.96 -7.05
N SER A 364 15.81 42.93 -7.94
CA SER A 364 15.41 44.33 -7.72
C SER A 364 13.89 44.49 -7.71
N GLU A 365 13.16 43.82 -8.60
CA GLU A 365 11.68 43.82 -8.58
C GLU A 365 11.14 43.16 -7.32
N PHE A 366 11.75 42.05 -6.89
CA PHE A 366 11.43 41.36 -5.65
C PHE A 366 11.63 42.28 -4.43
N ALA A 367 12.78 42.95 -4.33
CA ALA A 367 13.06 43.86 -3.23
C ALA A 367 12.08 45.05 -3.22
N ALA A 368 11.79 45.65 -4.38
CA ALA A 368 10.89 46.79 -4.48
C ALA A 368 9.45 46.48 -4.02
N HIS A 369 8.96 45.26 -4.23
CA HIS A 369 7.60 44.85 -3.89
C HIS A 369 7.52 43.95 -2.65
N LEU A 370 8.63 43.76 -1.93
CA LEU A 370 8.71 42.79 -0.84
C LEU A 370 7.68 43.03 0.26
N VAL A 371 7.42 44.30 0.60
CA VAL A 371 6.45 44.67 1.63
C VAL A 371 5.03 44.30 1.21
N GLU A 372 4.69 44.51 -0.06
CA GLU A 372 3.39 44.14 -0.63
C GLU A 372 3.22 42.63 -0.65
N ASP A 373 4.22 41.90 -1.17
CA ASP A 373 4.20 40.43 -1.28
C ASP A 373 4.11 39.77 0.10
N LEU A 374 4.82 40.30 1.10
CA LEU A 374 4.72 39.80 2.49
C LEU A 374 3.40 40.18 3.17
N THR A 375 2.80 41.32 2.82
CA THR A 375 1.48 41.70 3.35
C THR A 375 0.38 40.80 2.78
N GLU A 376 0.44 40.48 1.48
CA GLU A 376 -0.41 39.47 0.84
C GLU A 376 -0.27 38.11 1.55
N LEU A 377 0.98 37.66 1.76
CA LEU A 377 1.28 36.42 2.46
C LEU A 377 0.71 36.38 3.88
N ILE A 378 0.90 37.45 4.66
CA ILE A 378 0.33 37.57 6.01
C ILE A 378 -1.20 37.47 5.98
N GLY A 379 -1.85 38.06 4.98
CA GLY A 379 -3.29 37.95 4.78
C GLY A 379 -3.76 36.51 4.58
N CYS A 380 -2.97 35.69 3.87
CA CYS A 380 -3.26 34.28 3.65
C CYS A 380 -3.01 33.38 4.87
N MET A 381 -2.11 33.76 5.79
CA MET A 381 -1.70 32.92 6.93
C MET A 381 -2.76 32.78 8.06
N LYS A 382 -3.97 33.32 7.88
CA LYS A 382 -5.09 33.27 8.87
C LYS A 382 -4.66 33.65 10.30
N MET A 383 -3.84 34.70 10.41
CA MET A 383 -3.31 35.19 11.69
C MET A 383 -4.25 36.22 12.34
N TYR A 384 -3.77 36.88 13.40
CA TYR A 384 -4.46 38.02 14.02
C TYR A 384 -4.86 39.07 12.97
N SER A 385 -6.07 39.63 13.08
CA SER A 385 -6.60 40.61 12.12
C SER A 385 -5.71 41.83 11.90
N LEU A 386 -4.93 42.23 12.91
CA LEU A 386 -4.02 43.37 12.86
C LEU A 386 -2.62 43.03 12.32
N ALA A 387 -2.32 41.77 11.97
CA ALA A 387 -0.96 41.34 11.62
C ALA A 387 -0.39 42.07 10.41
N GLY A 388 -1.18 42.24 9.34
CA GLY A 388 -0.76 42.97 8.14
C GLY A 388 -0.43 44.44 8.44
N GLU A 389 -1.27 45.10 9.24
CA GLU A 389 -1.07 46.51 9.60
C GLU A 389 0.13 46.71 10.54
N VAL A 390 0.28 45.86 11.55
CA VAL A 390 1.46 45.87 12.44
C VAL A 390 2.73 45.61 11.64
N TYR A 391 2.69 44.73 10.64
CA TYR A 391 3.83 44.48 9.77
C TYR A 391 4.15 45.71 8.89
N ARG A 392 3.16 46.28 8.21
CA ARG A 392 3.29 47.42 7.29
C ARG A 392 3.78 48.71 7.96
N LEU A 393 3.21 49.04 9.12
CA LEU A 393 3.51 50.30 9.82
C LEU A 393 4.74 50.23 10.73
N ARG A 394 5.23 49.02 11.02
CA ARG A 394 6.29 48.84 12.02
C ARG A 394 7.38 47.84 11.65
N SER A 395 7.04 46.62 11.25
CA SER A 395 8.07 45.57 11.04
C SER A 395 8.85 45.75 9.73
N SER A 396 8.20 46.31 8.71
CA SER A 396 8.80 46.61 7.41
C SER A 396 9.46 47.99 7.32
N GLN A 397 9.37 48.80 8.37
CA GLN A 397 9.84 50.18 8.37
C GLN A 397 11.25 50.31 8.94
N PRO A 398 12.11 51.17 8.36
CA PRO A 398 13.36 51.62 8.98
C PRO A 398 13.14 52.18 10.38
N VAL A 399 14.17 52.12 11.24
CA VAL A 399 14.10 52.59 12.64
C VAL A 399 13.63 54.05 12.75
N ILE A 400 13.97 54.89 11.78
CA ILE A 400 13.66 56.32 11.75
C ILE A 400 12.16 56.58 11.50
N THR A 401 11.54 55.80 10.60
CA THR A 401 10.13 55.98 10.19
C THR A 401 9.17 55.05 10.92
N ARG A 402 9.68 54.00 11.55
CA ARG A 402 8.93 53.00 12.31
C ARG A 402 8.16 53.63 13.47
N LEU A 403 6.83 53.45 13.48
CA LEU A 403 5.99 53.90 14.60
C LEU A 403 6.36 53.20 15.90
N THR A 404 6.41 53.93 17.02
CA THR A 404 6.57 53.35 18.36
C THR A 404 5.36 52.49 18.74
N LEU A 405 5.50 51.60 19.73
CA LEU A 405 4.38 50.75 20.18
C LEU A 405 3.19 51.57 20.68
N GLU A 406 3.47 52.70 21.34
CA GLU A 406 2.45 53.64 21.82
C GLU A 406 1.67 54.26 20.66
N LYS A 407 2.37 54.86 19.67
CA LYS A 407 1.73 55.46 18.49
C LYS A 407 0.96 54.43 17.67
N LEU A 408 1.55 53.25 17.45
CA LEU A 408 0.90 52.16 16.73
C LEU A 408 -0.36 51.66 17.46
N SER A 409 -0.32 51.58 18.79
CA SER A 409 -1.49 51.16 19.57
C SER A 409 -2.64 52.16 19.52
N ALA A 410 -2.32 53.47 19.48
CA ALA A 410 -3.31 54.52 19.28
C ALA A 410 -3.93 54.46 17.88
N GLU A 411 -3.10 54.29 16.84
CA GLU A 411 -3.55 54.22 15.44
C GLU A 411 -4.42 52.99 15.17
N LEU A 412 -4.01 51.82 15.66
CA LEU A 412 -4.76 50.56 15.48
C LEU A 412 -5.85 50.35 16.54
N LYS A 413 -6.08 51.34 17.42
CA LYS A 413 -7.08 51.29 18.51
C LYS A 413 -6.98 50.01 19.34
N THR A 414 -5.77 49.67 19.76
CA THR A 414 -5.47 48.46 20.55
C THR A 414 -4.46 48.77 21.66
N THR A 415 -3.89 47.75 22.32
CA THR A 415 -2.87 47.94 23.38
C THR A 415 -1.46 47.66 22.85
N GLY A 416 -0.48 48.41 23.36
CA GLY A 416 0.94 48.21 23.02
C GLY A 416 1.45 46.76 23.17
N PRO A 417 1.10 46.04 24.27
CA PRO A 417 1.44 44.62 24.42
C PRO A 417 0.84 43.73 23.33
N ASN A 418 -0.38 44.01 22.86
CA ASN A 418 -1.00 43.26 21.77
C ASN A 418 -0.25 43.49 20.45
N CYS A 419 0.04 44.76 20.10
CA CYS A 419 0.87 45.07 18.93
C CYS A 419 2.22 44.35 18.97
N LYS A 420 2.89 44.33 20.13
CA LYS A 420 4.19 43.67 20.28
C LYS A 420 4.09 42.15 20.12
N ARG A 421 3.06 41.54 20.68
CA ARG A 421 2.78 40.11 20.52
C ARG A 421 2.50 39.77 19.06
N THR A 422 1.64 40.53 18.39
CA THR A 422 1.32 40.35 16.97
C THR A 422 2.55 40.47 16.08
N GLU A 423 3.39 41.50 16.30
CA GLU A 423 4.67 41.66 15.60
C GLU A 423 5.56 40.43 15.76
N THR A 424 5.74 39.97 17.00
CA THR A 424 6.60 38.83 17.32
C THR A 424 6.13 37.55 16.64
N VAL A 425 4.84 37.22 16.78
CA VAL A 425 4.26 35.99 16.20
C VAL A 425 4.27 36.04 14.68
N THR A 426 4.05 37.23 14.09
CA THR A 426 4.07 37.40 12.62
C THR A 426 5.45 37.11 12.05
N LEU A 427 6.51 37.67 12.64
CA LEU A 427 7.88 37.43 12.17
C LEU A 427 8.33 35.97 12.39
N GLU A 428 7.97 35.36 13.52
CA GLU A 428 8.25 33.94 13.78
C GLU A 428 7.58 33.05 12.72
N ARG A 429 6.29 33.31 12.43
CA ARG A 429 5.55 32.54 11.42
C ARG A 429 6.07 32.75 10.00
N LEU A 430 6.48 33.97 9.65
CA LEU A 430 7.13 34.25 8.37
C LEU A 430 8.46 33.51 8.26
N ASN A 431 9.25 33.46 9.34
CA ASN A 431 10.50 32.70 9.37
C ASN A 431 10.26 31.19 9.19
N ASP A 432 9.33 30.61 9.96
CA ASP A 432 8.98 29.18 9.86
C ASP A 432 8.56 28.80 8.43
N LEU A 433 7.76 29.66 7.80
CA LEU A 433 7.22 29.43 6.47
C LEU A 433 8.27 29.60 5.37
N ILE A 434 8.98 30.73 5.41
CA ILE A 434 9.87 31.14 4.32
C ILE A 434 11.23 30.47 4.45
N ILE A 435 11.80 30.41 5.65
CA ILE A 435 13.15 29.89 5.88
C ILE A 435 13.08 28.40 6.19
N SER A 436 12.28 28.00 7.18
CA SER A 436 12.16 26.60 7.59
C SER A 436 11.29 25.75 6.66
N ARG A 437 10.65 26.38 5.65
CA ARG A 437 9.78 25.73 4.65
C ARG A 437 8.64 24.91 5.25
N ASP A 438 8.13 25.33 6.41
CA ASP A 438 7.01 24.63 7.07
C ASP A 438 5.67 25.03 6.45
N PHE A 439 5.26 24.27 5.43
CA PHE A 439 3.99 24.45 4.73
C PHE A 439 2.84 23.64 5.34
N SER A 440 3.06 22.97 6.47
CA SER A 440 2.16 21.93 6.97
C SER A 440 0.73 22.42 7.12
N ASN A 441 0.53 23.64 7.61
CA ASN A 441 -0.79 24.21 7.92
C ASN A 441 -1.28 25.26 6.89
N GLN A 442 -0.68 25.32 5.69
CA GLN A 442 -0.97 26.37 4.72
C GLN A 442 -1.88 25.89 3.58
N ASP A 443 -2.84 26.72 3.21
CA ASP A 443 -3.77 26.54 2.09
C ASP A 443 -3.33 27.26 0.80
N PHE A 444 -2.13 27.86 0.80
CA PHE A 444 -1.55 28.54 -0.35
C PHE A 444 -0.19 27.96 -0.74
N TRP A 445 0.22 28.11 -2.00
CA TRP A 445 1.46 27.65 -2.60
C TRP A 445 2.46 28.78 -2.74
N MET A 446 3.64 28.62 -2.15
CA MET A 446 4.72 29.58 -2.33
C MET A 446 5.47 29.31 -3.63
N CYS A 447 5.66 30.35 -4.44
CA CYS A 447 6.41 30.21 -5.69
C CYS A 447 7.90 29.92 -5.43
N ASP A 448 8.48 28.93 -6.11
CA ASP A 448 9.90 28.58 -5.99
C ASP A 448 10.84 29.74 -6.30
N LYS A 449 10.51 30.59 -7.29
CA LYS A 449 11.30 31.80 -7.60
C LYS A 449 11.31 32.78 -6.44
N PHE A 450 10.16 32.99 -5.78
CA PHE A 450 10.09 33.82 -4.58
C PHE A 450 10.96 33.23 -3.47
N LEU A 451 10.87 31.91 -3.27
CA LEU A 451 11.65 31.19 -2.29
C LEU A 451 13.16 31.18 -2.58
N GLN A 452 13.56 31.28 -3.84
CA GLN A 452 14.95 31.37 -4.28
C GLN A 452 15.59 32.70 -3.85
N TRP A 453 14.89 33.83 -4.02
CA TRP A 453 15.39 35.13 -3.56
C TRP A 453 15.60 35.16 -2.04
N TRP A 454 14.71 34.53 -1.27
CA TRP A 454 14.90 34.37 0.16
C TRP A 454 16.10 33.50 0.54
N LYS A 455 16.38 32.46 -0.25
CA LYS A 455 17.59 31.63 -0.06
C LYS A 455 18.86 32.44 -0.31
N GLU A 456 18.87 33.28 -1.33
CA GLU A 456 20.00 34.19 -1.58
C GLU A 456 20.16 35.23 -0.45
N ALA A 457 19.06 35.78 0.04
CA ALA A 457 19.07 36.70 1.19
C ALA A 457 19.61 36.02 2.45
N GLU A 458 19.22 34.78 2.72
CA GLU A 458 19.73 33.99 3.84
C GLU A 458 21.25 33.77 3.74
N LEU A 459 21.75 33.43 2.54
CA LEU A 459 23.20 33.30 2.31
C LEU A 459 23.93 34.61 2.59
N SER A 460 23.42 35.74 2.11
CA SER A 460 24.01 37.06 2.39
C SER A 460 23.97 37.41 3.89
N TYR A 461 22.90 37.03 4.59
CA TYR A 461 22.76 37.23 6.04
C TYR A 461 23.74 36.38 6.87
N GLN A 462 24.03 35.15 6.41
CA GLN A 462 25.06 34.31 7.02
C GLN A 462 26.45 34.89 6.76
N LEU A 463 26.74 35.33 5.53
CA LEU A 463 28.02 35.94 5.15
C LEU A 463 28.30 37.26 5.89
N SER A 464 27.26 38.03 6.21
CA SER A 464 27.43 39.28 6.96
C SER A 464 27.75 39.08 8.45
N ALA A 465 27.86 37.83 8.91
CA ALA A 465 28.00 37.47 10.32
C ALA A 465 26.93 38.13 11.22
N LYS A 466 25.71 38.32 10.68
CA LYS A 466 24.60 39.01 11.35
C LYS A 466 24.94 40.47 11.72
N ASN A 467 25.79 41.13 10.94
CA ASN A 467 25.94 42.58 10.97
C ASN A 467 24.96 43.22 9.96
N PHE A 468 24.19 44.21 10.42
CA PHE A 468 23.13 44.85 9.64
C PHE A 468 23.69 45.65 8.46
N ASP A 469 24.71 46.48 8.69
CA ASP A 469 25.30 47.33 7.64
C ASP A 469 26.02 46.50 6.59
N ALA A 470 26.73 45.44 7.01
CA ALA A 470 27.36 44.49 6.10
C ALA A 470 26.32 43.72 5.28
N PHE A 471 25.20 43.31 5.90
CA PHE A 471 24.09 42.66 5.18
C PHE A 471 23.46 43.59 4.14
N LYS A 472 23.20 44.84 4.52
CA LYS A 472 22.68 45.90 3.64
C LYS A 472 23.61 46.09 2.44
N ALA A 473 24.90 46.29 2.67
CA ALA A 473 25.89 46.49 1.60
C ALA A 473 25.99 45.28 0.66
N LEU A 474 26.02 44.06 1.21
CA LEU A 474 26.10 42.83 0.41
C LEU A 474 24.89 42.64 -0.50
N LEU A 475 23.67 42.90 0.00
CA LEU A 475 22.47 42.79 -0.83
C LEU A 475 22.34 43.93 -1.83
N GLN A 476 22.72 45.14 -1.44
CA GLN A 476 22.71 46.28 -2.35
C GLN A 476 23.60 46.03 -3.58
N ASP A 477 24.81 45.52 -3.37
CA ASP A 477 25.73 45.16 -4.44
C ASP A 477 25.21 43.97 -5.26
N ARG A 478 24.92 42.85 -4.59
CA ARG A 478 24.52 41.58 -5.23
C ARG A 478 23.24 41.71 -6.06
N TRP A 479 22.26 42.49 -5.60
CA TRP A 479 20.99 42.67 -6.30
C TRP A 479 20.93 43.99 -7.09
N SER A 480 22.03 44.76 -7.11
CA SER A 480 22.14 46.05 -7.79
C SER A 480 20.99 47.02 -7.43
N LEU A 481 20.70 47.14 -6.13
CA LEU A 481 19.58 47.92 -5.62
C LEU A 481 19.92 49.41 -5.52
N THR A 482 18.93 50.26 -5.80
CA THR A 482 19.01 51.69 -5.49
C THR A 482 18.81 51.93 -4.00
N ASP A 483 19.36 53.03 -3.45
CA ASP A 483 19.22 53.37 -2.03
C ASP A 483 17.75 53.38 -1.57
N GLU A 484 16.83 53.86 -2.42
CA GLU A 484 15.40 53.87 -2.13
C GLU A 484 14.84 52.45 -1.92
N VAL A 485 15.20 51.51 -2.79
CA VAL A 485 14.74 50.11 -2.69
C VAL A 485 15.38 49.41 -1.50
N VAL A 486 16.65 49.70 -1.21
CA VAL A 486 17.36 49.18 -0.04
C VAL A 486 16.67 49.62 1.26
N GLU A 487 16.39 50.91 1.41
CA GLU A 487 15.72 51.43 2.61
C GLU A 487 14.32 50.84 2.81
N LYS A 488 13.58 50.57 1.74
CA LYS A 488 12.23 49.97 1.81
C LYS A 488 12.24 48.47 2.12
N SER A 489 13.25 47.73 1.68
CA SER A 489 13.21 46.25 1.66
C SER A 489 14.06 45.57 2.74
N ILE A 490 15.22 46.16 3.09
CA ILE A 490 16.16 45.57 4.06
C ILE A 490 15.55 45.37 5.45
N PRO A 491 14.75 46.29 6.02
CA PRO A 491 14.14 46.07 7.33
C PRO A 491 13.28 44.80 7.37
N SER A 492 12.51 44.54 6.31
CA SER A 492 11.70 43.34 6.15
C SER A 492 12.52 42.06 6.04
N LEU A 493 13.52 42.05 5.15
CA LEU A 493 14.42 40.89 4.99
C LEU A 493 15.11 40.55 6.29
N TRP A 494 15.68 41.56 6.95
CA TRP A 494 16.34 41.42 8.23
C TRP A 494 15.40 40.92 9.33
N GLY A 495 14.19 41.50 9.41
CA GLY A 495 13.20 41.12 10.42
C GLY A 495 12.75 39.66 10.30
N VAL A 496 12.48 39.20 9.08
CA VAL A 496 12.07 37.82 8.81
C VAL A 496 13.22 36.85 9.05
N LEU A 497 14.44 37.15 8.56
CA LEU A 497 15.61 36.28 8.71
C LEU A 497 16.03 36.11 10.18
N ASN A 498 15.94 37.17 10.98
CA ASN A 498 16.21 37.07 12.42
C ASN A 498 15.11 36.34 13.19
N GLY A 499 13.89 36.28 12.67
CA GLY A 499 12.70 35.82 13.40
C GLY A 499 12.34 36.69 14.62
N TYR A 500 13.09 37.77 14.89
CA TYR A 500 12.89 38.67 16.03
C TYR A 500 13.54 40.06 15.85
N PRO A 501 12.94 41.16 16.37
CA PRO A 501 13.53 42.51 16.25
C PRO A 501 14.72 42.83 17.17
N ASN A 502 15.18 41.95 18.06
CA ASN A 502 16.20 42.26 19.10
C ASN A 502 17.06 41.05 19.54
N GLY A 503 17.51 40.20 18.60
CA GLY A 503 18.73 39.38 18.77
C GLY A 503 18.84 38.33 19.89
N TYR A 504 17.88 38.17 20.81
CA TYR A 504 17.94 37.13 21.84
C TYR A 504 17.15 35.88 21.43
N PRO A 505 17.81 34.72 21.23
CA PRO A 505 17.10 33.45 21.10
C PRO A 505 16.35 33.20 22.40
N ARG A 506 15.02 33.00 22.32
CA ARG A 506 14.29 32.39 23.43
C ARG A 506 14.90 31.01 23.67
N ARG A 507 15.62 30.85 24.78
CA ARG A 507 15.93 29.55 25.39
C ARG A 507 14.59 28.82 25.56
N GLY A 508 14.29 27.83 24.72
CA GLY A 508 13.04 27.08 24.87
C GLY A 508 12.59 26.20 23.72
N ARG A 509 13.05 26.41 22.47
CA ARG A 509 12.92 25.39 21.42
C ARG A 509 14.31 24.95 20.99
N PRO A 510 14.78 23.78 21.44
CA PRO A 510 15.88 23.13 20.75
C PRO A 510 15.52 23.05 19.28
N ARG A 511 16.43 23.44 18.39
CA ARG A 511 16.45 22.82 17.06
C ARG A 511 16.52 21.32 17.35
N LYS A 512 15.41 20.59 17.21
CA LYS A 512 15.34 19.12 17.33
C LYS A 512 16.13 18.58 16.13
N GLY A 513 17.45 18.59 16.28
CA GLY A 513 18.41 17.93 15.42
C GLY A 513 19.39 17.22 16.35
N ALA A 514 19.50 15.91 16.15
CA ALA A 514 20.47 15.01 16.76
C ALA A 514 20.30 14.70 18.26
N ARG A 515 19.51 13.66 18.54
CA ARG A 515 19.96 12.35 19.04
C ARG A 515 18.73 11.48 19.26
N ALA A 516 18.31 10.78 18.21
CA ALA A 516 17.62 9.52 18.44
C ALA A 516 18.71 8.57 18.93
N ASP A 517 18.71 8.26 20.23
CA ASP A 517 19.38 7.05 20.68
C ASP A 517 18.76 5.92 19.88
N VAL A 518 19.57 5.29 19.02
CA VAL A 518 19.27 4.02 18.39
C VAL A 518 19.04 3.06 19.54
N ARG A 519 17.77 2.86 19.90
CA ARG A 519 17.40 1.73 20.73
C ARG A 519 17.67 0.49 19.88
N PRO A 520 18.50 -0.46 20.35
CA PRO A 520 18.65 -1.72 19.67
C PRO A 520 17.27 -2.37 19.58
N ASP A 521 16.98 -2.92 18.40
CA ASP A 521 15.75 -3.59 18.02
C ASP A 521 15.09 -4.30 19.19
N SER A 522 14.11 -3.65 19.82
CA SER A 522 13.17 -4.37 20.65
C SER A 522 12.25 -5.09 19.68
N VAL A 523 12.55 -6.37 19.44
CA VAL A 523 11.67 -7.32 18.76
C VAL A 523 10.40 -7.45 19.62
N VAL A 524 9.50 -6.50 19.47
CA VAL A 524 8.11 -6.55 19.92
C VAL A 524 7.35 -7.15 18.74
N GLY A 525 6.54 -8.16 19.02
CA GLY A 525 6.08 -9.14 18.04
C GLY A 525 5.35 -8.54 16.84
N ILE A 526 6.07 -8.42 15.73
CA ILE A 526 5.54 -8.24 14.38
C ILE A 526 4.50 -9.36 14.15
N GLU A 527 3.26 -9.03 13.78
CA GLU A 527 2.24 -10.03 13.48
C GLU A 527 2.61 -10.74 12.17
N ARG A 528 3.26 -11.90 12.28
CA ARG A 528 3.72 -12.66 11.11
C ARG A 528 2.58 -13.39 10.40
N ILE A 529 2.70 -13.50 9.08
CA ILE A 529 1.79 -14.26 8.21
C ILE A 529 2.00 -15.74 8.46
N ARG A 530 0.98 -16.43 8.97
CA ARG A 530 1.04 -17.88 9.09
C ARG A 530 0.81 -18.54 7.74
N MET A 531 1.77 -19.34 7.31
CA MET A 531 1.73 -20.03 6.02
C MET A 531 0.98 -21.37 6.12
N VAL A 532 -0.27 -21.34 6.58
CA VAL A 532 -1.05 -22.57 6.83
C VAL A 532 -1.52 -23.23 5.53
N GLY A 533 -1.78 -22.46 4.47
CA GLY A 533 -2.26 -22.98 3.18
C GLY A 533 -1.25 -23.84 2.43
N PHE A 534 0.05 -23.69 2.73
CA PHE A 534 1.13 -24.54 2.22
C PHE A 534 1.50 -25.72 3.11
N ARG A 535 0.81 -25.90 4.24
CA ARG A 535 0.95 -27.12 5.03
C ARG A 535 -0.07 -28.15 4.54
N ARG A 536 0.39 -29.33 4.16
CA ARG A 536 -0.47 -30.53 4.18
C ARG A 536 -0.90 -30.72 5.64
N ILE A 537 -2.17 -30.44 5.94
CA ILE A 537 -2.76 -30.89 7.21
C ILE A 537 -2.90 -32.40 7.04
N HIS A 538 -2.00 -33.15 7.68
CA HIS A 538 -2.03 -34.61 7.76
C HIS A 538 -3.28 -35.10 8.50
#